data_AF-A0A1W6ARF6-F1
#
_entry.id   AF-A0A1W6ARF6-F1
#
_cell.length_a   1.000
_cell.length_b   1.000
_cell.length_c   1.000
_cell.angle_alpha   90.00
_cell.angle_beta   90.00
_cell.angle_gamma   90.00
#
_symmetry.space_group_name_H-M   'P 1'
#
loop_
_entity.id
_entity.type
_entity.pdbx_description
1 polymer ?
#
loop_
_entity_poly.entity_id
_entity_poly.type
_entity_poly.pdbx_seq_one_letter_code
_entity_poly.pdbx_strand_id
1 'polypeptide(L)'
;MKNLIKNSKRALLGAAAAMSLVLAPGLAQAEKATGPVEGLWKYTGLTSSSGVDMPLTGIFLLADGYFLQQAVFNGEPVSMQQAMAHSGTYSTTPKGINLEADQTLGFAPKQQPALSDAGATQHELSVTREGDSMQLVFGSGTVQGLAKLGDANDAEVFRLENGMLAFADGYFVLVDGGAEAAVTGYGQYSKDGDMYRLDIIRWSEGTATVSQNLGELAVLARFDGKVLELADGRRLTVAR
;
A
#
# COMPACT_ATOMS: atom_id res chain seq x y z
N MET A 1 -32.24 69.39 9.51
CA MET A 1 -33.35 69.96 10.30
C MET A 1 -33.65 69.04 11.47
N LYS A 2 -33.81 69.64 12.67
CA LYS A 2 -34.32 69.12 13.95
C LYS A 2 -33.36 68.38 14.90
N ASN A 3 -32.98 69.17 15.90
CA ASN A 3 -32.46 68.88 17.25
C ASN A 3 -33.33 67.91 18.08
N LEU A 4 -32.73 67.38 19.17
CA LEU A 4 -33.16 67.34 20.60
C LEU A 4 -32.58 66.03 21.22
N ILE A 5 -31.59 66.00 22.12
CA ILE A 5 -31.51 66.48 23.52
C ILE A 5 -32.76 66.17 24.37
N LYS A 6 -32.73 65.13 25.24
CA LYS A 6 -32.59 65.18 26.74
C LYS A 6 -33.22 63.97 27.49
N ASN A 7 -32.41 63.40 28.39
CA ASN A 7 -32.63 62.95 29.79
C ASN A 7 -33.85 62.11 30.23
N SER A 8 -33.58 61.01 30.96
CA SER A 8 -34.06 60.75 32.34
C SER A 8 -33.52 59.40 32.89
N LYS A 9 -32.72 59.43 33.98
CA LYS A 9 -33.00 59.00 35.37
C LYS A 9 -33.17 57.49 35.66
N ARG A 10 -32.11 56.93 36.30
CA ARG A 10 -32.00 55.97 37.43
C ARG A 10 -33.14 54.97 37.75
N ALA A 11 -32.78 53.69 37.84
CA ALA A 11 -33.09 52.72 38.93
C ALA A 11 -32.09 51.54 38.81
N LEU A 12 -31.15 51.33 39.73
CA LEU A 12 -31.18 50.53 40.97
C LEU A 12 -31.23 48.99 40.79
N LEU A 13 -30.17 48.36 41.31
CA LEU A 13 -30.01 47.01 41.89
C LEU A 13 -30.19 45.74 41.03
N GLY A 14 -29.18 44.87 41.11
CA GLY A 14 -29.30 43.45 40.79
C GLY A 14 -27.95 42.82 40.47
N ALA A 15 -27.20 42.41 41.49
CA ALA A 15 -26.02 41.58 41.32
C ALA A 15 -26.42 40.21 40.74
N ALA A 16 -25.73 39.78 39.68
CA ALA A 16 -25.69 38.39 39.25
C ALA A 16 -24.29 38.07 38.71
N ALA A 17 -23.74 36.97 39.20
CA ALA A 17 -22.36 36.57 39.08
C ALA A 17 -21.91 36.38 37.63
N ALA A 18 -20.73 36.93 37.32
CA ALA A 18 -20.00 36.59 36.12
C ALA A 18 -19.36 35.20 36.31
N MET A 19 -20.01 34.16 35.78
CA MET A 19 -19.30 32.95 35.35
C MET A 19 -19.07 33.09 33.86
N SER A 20 -17.89 33.61 33.50
CA SER A 20 -17.35 33.47 32.16
C SER A 20 -16.98 32.01 31.95
N LEU A 21 -17.92 31.20 31.47
CA LEU A 21 -17.61 29.92 30.85
C LEU A 21 -16.95 30.23 29.50
N VAL A 22 -15.62 30.34 29.51
CA VAL A 22 -14.86 30.27 28.27
C VAL A 22 -15.01 28.84 27.78
N LEU A 23 -15.98 28.62 26.88
CA LEU A 23 -16.02 27.44 26.04
C LEU A 23 -14.77 27.50 25.16
N ALA A 24 -13.70 26.86 25.62
CA ALA A 24 -12.60 26.52 24.73
C ALA A 24 -13.20 25.69 23.58
N PRO A 25 -12.97 26.05 22.30
CA PRO A 25 -13.20 25.11 21.24
C PRO A 25 -12.24 23.95 21.47
N GLY A 26 -12.75 22.87 22.04
CA GLY A 26 -12.13 21.55 21.97
C GLY A 26 -12.18 21.08 20.53
N LEU A 27 -11.35 21.69 19.68
CA LEU A 27 -10.83 21.00 18.52
C LEU A 27 -10.08 19.82 19.11
N ALA A 28 -10.68 18.64 19.03
CA ALA A 28 -9.94 17.40 19.17
C ALA A 28 -8.78 17.51 18.17
N GLN A 29 -7.59 17.76 18.71
CA GLN A 29 -6.36 17.58 17.97
C GLN A 29 -6.37 16.11 17.58
N ALA A 30 -6.65 15.83 16.31
CA ALA A 30 -6.11 14.63 15.69
C ALA A 30 -4.61 14.70 15.97
N GLU A 31 -4.10 13.82 16.84
CA GLU A 31 -2.67 13.65 17.02
C GLU A 31 -2.11 13.24 15.65
N LYS A 32 -1.58 14.23 14.95
CA LYS A 32 -0.90 14.09 13.67
C LYS A 32 0.53 13.64 13.92
N ALA A 33 0.96 12.78 12.99
CA ALA A 33 2.27 12.18 12.78
C ALA A 33 2.57 10.92 13.62
N THR A 34 2.40 9.75 13.01
CA THR A 34 2.81 8.45 13.58
C THR A 34 3.83 7.75 12.68
N GLY A 35 5.12 7.85 13.06
CA GLY A 35 6.20 6.88 12.79
C GLY A 35 6.61 6.60 11.32
N PRO A 36 7.79 5.98 11.08
CA PRO A 36 8.17 5.58 9.73
C PRO A 36 7.18 4.52 9.26
N VAL A 37 6.61 4.70 8.06
CA VAL A 37 5.73 3.71 7.42
C VAL A 37 6.46 2.42 7.02
N GLU A 38 7.77 2.41 7.21
CA GLU A 38 8.67 1.31 6.91
C GLU A 38 8.25 0.03 7.62
N GLY A 39 8.45 -1.06 6.89
CA GLY A 39 8.15 -2.40 7.33
C GLY A 39 7.64 -3.27 6.20
N LEU A 40 7.60 -4.55 6.50
CA LEU A 40 6.87 -5.53 5.73
C LEU A 40 5.48 -5.68 6.35
N TRP A 41 4.44 -5.50 5.55
CA TRP A 41 3.05 -5.47 5.99
C TRP A 41 2.22 -6.51 5.24
N LYS A 42 1.37 -7.25 5.94
CA LYS A 42 0.32 -8.06 5.31
C LYS A 42 -1.00 -7.33 5.29
N TYR A 43 -1.80 -7.58 4.26
CA TYR A 43 -3.18 -7.10 4.22
C TYR A 43 -4.04 -7.76 5.28
N THR A 44 -4.87 -6.95 5.93
CA THR A 44 -5.95 -7.38 6.82
C THR A 44 -7.33 -7.00 6.30
N GLY A 45 -7.41 -6.06 5.36
CA GLY A 45 -8.67 -5.69 4.70
C GLY A 45 -8.48 -4.65 3.60
N LEU A 46 -9.48 -4.57 2.72
CA LEU A 46 -9.62 -3.52 1.73
C LEU A 46 -11.09 -3.12 1.65
N THR A 47 -11.39 -1.85 1.86
CA THR A 47 -12.74 -1.30 1.75
C THR A 47 -12.76 -0.26 0.64
N SER A 48 -13.70 -0.38 -0.30
CA SER A 48 -13.87 0.57 -1.39
C SER A 48 -14.30 1.94 -0.88
N SER A 49 -14.22 2.95 -1.74
CA SER A 49 -14.76 4.29 -1.46
C SER A 49 -16.28 4.30 -1.18
N SER A 50 -17.01 3.28 -1.63
CA SER A 50 -18.44 3.09 -1.34
C SER A 50 -18.71 2.33 -0.04
N GLY A 51 -17.67 1.99 0.74
CA GLY A 51 -17.78 1.25 1.99
C GLY A 51 -17.97 -0.25 1.82
N VAL A 52 -17.71 -0.79 0.62
CA VAL A 52 -17.84 -2.23 0.33
C VAL A 52 -16.54 -2.92 0.71
N ASP A 53 -16.63 -3.95 1.56
CA ASP A 53 -15.49 -4.81 1.87
C ASP A 53 -15.12 -5.68 0.67
N MET A 54 -13.83 -5.75 0.38
CA MET A 54 -13.25 -6.46 -0.76
C MET A 54 -12.08 -7.32 -0.26
N PRO A 55 -12.39 -8.49 0.33
CA PRO A 55 -11.39 -9.30 1.01
C PRO A 55 -10.30 -9.75 0.04
N LEU A 56 -9.04 -9.62 0.48
CA LEU A 56 -7.88 -9.99 -0.32
C LEU A 56 -6.75 -10.50 0.58
N THR A 57 -5.81 -11.19 -0.04
CA THR A 57 -4.57 -11.68 0.56
C THR A 57 -3.41 -11.02 -0.17
N GLY A 58 -2.53 -10.34 0.56
CA GLY A 58 -1.45 -9.59 -0.06
C GLY A 58 -0.36 -9.15 0.91
N ILE A 59 0.66 -8.54 0.34
CA ILE A 59 1.81 -7.97 1.04
C ILE A 59 2.08 -6.55 0.53
N PHE A 60 2.67 -5.72 1.39
CA PHE A 60 3.10 -4.37 1.10
C PHE A 60 4.42 -4.14 1.83
N LEU A 61 5.51 -3.99 1.08
CA LEU A 61 6.81 -3.58 1.58
C LEU A 61 7.00 -2.08 1.38
N LEU A 62 7.46 -1.39 2.43
CA LEU A 62 7.96 -0.02 2.39
C LEU A 62 9.36 -0.06 3.01
N ALA A 63 10.40 0.17 2.19
CA ALA A 63 11.79 0.15 2.64
C ALA A 63 12.68 0.98 1.70
N ASP A 64 13.64 1.71 2.27
CA ASP A 64 14.65 2.49 1.55
C ASP A 64 14.08 3.44 0.47
N GLY A 65 12.91 4.04 0.73
CA GLY A 65 12.23 4.91 -0.21
C GLY A 65 11.58 4.19 -1.40
N TYR A 66 11.59 2.85 -1.42
CA TYR A 66 10.90 2.02 -2.40
C TYR A 66 9.71 1.30 -1.80
N PHE A 67 8.75 0.98 -2.66
CA PHE A 67 7.64 0.14 -2.27
C PHE A 67 7.34 -0.93 -3.30
N LEU A 68 6.89 -2.08 -2.78
CA LEU A 68 6.38 -3.19 -3.56
C LEU A 68 5.08 -3.65 -2.90
N GLN A 69 4.06 -3.86 -3.72
CA GLN A 69 2.76 -4.33 -3.28
C GLN A 69 2.30 -5.44 -4.22
N GLN A 70 1.79 -6.53 -3.65
CA GLN A 70 1.08 -7.57 -4.40
C GLN A 70 -0.12 -8.03 -3.59
N ALA A 71 -1.27 -8.18 -4.24
CA ALA A 71 -2.49 -8.66 -3.61
C ALA A 71 -3.35 -9.45 -4.60
N VAL A 72 -4.00 -10.50 -4.11
CA VAL A 72 -4.99 -11.30 -4.83
C VAL A 72 -6.29 -11.28 -4.05
N PHE A 73 -7.41 -10.98 -4.70
CA PHE A 73 -8.73 -11.03 -4.07
C PHE A 73 -9.05 -12.46 -3.60
N ASN A 74 -9.74 -12.56 -2.46
CA ASN A 74 -10.08 -13.85 -1.87
C ASN A 74 -11.24 -14.49 -2.61
N GLY A 75 -11.13 -15.79 -2.87
CA GLY A 75 -12.18 -16.59 -3.50
C GLY A 75 -11.61 -17.88 -4.08
N GLU A 76 -12.50 -18.83 -4.40
CA GLU A 76 -12.12 -20.09 -5.01
C GLU A 76 -12.74 -20.24 -6.41
N PRO A 77 -12.00 -20.81 -7.39
CA PRO A 77 -10.59 -21.17 -7.30
C PRO A 77 -9.66 -19.94 -7.34
N VAL A 78 -8.49 -20.00 -6.69
CA VAL A 78 -7.47 -18.92 -6.71
C VAL A 78 -7.13 -18.49 -8.15
N SER A 79 -7.01 -19.43 -9.07
CA SER A 79 -6.68 -19.19 -10.48
C SER A 79 -7.63 -18.29 -11.25
N MET A 80 -8.82 -18.04 -10.70
CA MET A 80 -9.86 -17.23 -11.33
C MET A 80 -10.08 -15.89 -10.63
N GLN A 81 -9.32 -15.58 -9.58
CA GLN A 81 -9.43 -14.33 -8.83
C GLN A 81 -8.77 -13.17 -9.56
N GLN A 82 -9.11 -11.94 -9.19
CA GLN A 82 -8.37 -10.78 -9.67
C GLN A 82 -7.14 -10.55 -8.78
N ALA A 83 -6.10 -9.93 -9.33
CA ALA A 83 -4.93 -9.52 -8.58
C ALA A 83 -4.47 -8.13 -8.99
N MET A 84 -3.74 -7.47 -8.10
CA MET A 84 -3.11 -6.17 -8.35
C MET A 84 -1.70 -6.17 -7.79
N ALA A 85 -0.81 -5.49 -8.49
CA ALA A 85 0.56 -5.31 -8.06
C ALA A 85 1.08 -3.91 -8.42
N HIS A 86 1.88 -3.35 -7.52
CA HIS A 86 2.49 -2.04 -7.70
C HIS A 86 3.95 -2.09 -7.26
N SER A 87 4.81 -1.38 -7.97
CA SER A 87 6.16 -1.08 -7.51
C SER A 87 6.55 0.34 -7.89
N GLY A 88 7.39 0.95 -7.08
CA GLY A 88 7.83 2.32 -7.30
C GLY A 88 8.51 2.92 -6.08
N THR A 89 8.44 4.24 -5.94
CA THR A 89 9.04 4.98 -4.83
C THR A 89 7.98 5.55 -3.89
N TYR A 90 8.36 5.80 -2.64
CA TYR A 90 7.52 6.52 -1.70
C TYR A 90 8.29 7.63 -0.99
N SER A 91 7.54 8.62 -0.53
CA SER A 91 8.04 9.64 0.39
C SER A 91 7.02 9.89 1.50
N THR A 92 7.51 10.23 2.69
CA THR A 92 6.65 10.58 3.83
C THR A 92 6.24 12.05 3.75
N THR A 93 4.98 12.33 4.07
CA THR A 93 4.43 13.68 4.21
C THR A 93 3.89 13.89 5.62
N PRO A 94 3.59 15.14 6.04
CA PRO A 94 2.96 15.38 7.34
C PRO A 94 1.58 14.72 7.52
N LYS A 95 0.93 14.26 6.44
CA LYS A 95 -0.38 13.60 6.48
C LYS A 95 -0.30 12.08 6.30
N GLY A 96 0.83 11.55 5.82
CA GLY A 96 0.98 10.13 5.51
C GLY A 96 2.09 9.89 4.50
N ILE A 97 1.79 9.33 3.34
CA ILE A 97 2.78 8.99 2.31
C ILE A 97 2.31 9.36 0.91
N ASN A 98 3.26 9.70 0.06
CA ASN A 98 3.07 9.76 -1.38
C ASN A 98 3.71 8.51 -1.99
N LEU A 99 2.95 7.79 -2.81
CA LEU A 99 3.44 6.70 -3.64
C LEU A 99 3.53 7.18 -5.09
N GLU A 100 4.66 6.92 -5.73
CA GLU A 100 4.86 7.07 -7.17
C GLU A 100 5.13 5.69 -7.74
N ALA A 101 4.09 5.05 -8.29
CA ALA A 101 4.22 3.74 -8.91
C ALA A 101 4.80 3.88 -10.31
N ASP A 102 5.83 3.11 -10.62
CA ASP A 102 6.33 2.93 -11.99
C ASP A 102 5.51 1.83 -12.71
N GLN A 103 5.09 0.81 -11.96
CA GLN A 103 4.23 -0.28 -12.43
C GLN A 103 2.91 -0.29 -11.69
N THR A 104 1.81 -0.33 -12.44
CA THR A 104 0.44 -0.47 -11.91
C THR A 104 -0.28 -1.60 -12.64
N LEU A 105 -0.08 -2.82 -12.16
CA LEU A 105 -0.49 -4.04 -12.84
C LEU A 105 -1.79 -4.59 -12.27
N GLY A 106 -2.69 -5.00 -13.16
CA GLY A 106 -3.93 -5.69 -12.85
C GLY A 106 -4.05 -7.01 -13.60
N PHE A 107 -4.41 -8.08 -12.91
CA PHE A 107 -4.63 -9.41 -13.49
C PHE A 107 -6.10 -9.79 -13.33
N ALA A 108 -6.77 -10.06 -14.44
CA ALA A 108 -8.18 -10.41 -14.46
C ALA A 108 -8.43 -11.62 -15.38
N PRO A 109 -8.25 -12.87 -14.88
CA PRO A 109 -8.34 -14.10 -15.68
C PRO A 109 -9.66 -14.29 -16.47
N LYS A 110 -10.74 -13.60 -16.06
CA LYS A 110 -12.07 -13.65 -16.69
C LYS A 110 -12.40 -12.45 -17.58
N GLN A 111 -11.50 -11.48 -17.71
CA GLN A 111 -11.74 -10.24 -18.44
C GLN A 111 -10.80 -10.12 -19.64
N GLN A 112 -11.13 -9.19 -20.53
CA GLN A 112 -10.28 -8.83 -21.67
C GLN A 112 -10.08 -7.30 -21.66
N PRO A 113 -8.82 -6.83 -21.56
CA PRO A 113 -7.60 -7.63 -21.48
C PRO A 113 -7.48 -8.38 -20.14
N ALA A 114 -6.80 -9.52 -20.15
CA ALA A 114 -6.55 -10.34 -18.96
C ALA A 114 -5.42 -9.80 -18.07
N LEU A 115 -4.56 -8.97 -18.66
CA LEU A 115 -3.53 -8.17 -18.01
C LEU A 115 -3.74 -6.71 -18.40
N SER A 116 -3.73 -5.82 -17.42
CA SER A 116 -3.75 -4.37 -17.62
C SER A 116 -2.56 -3.72 -16.94
N ASP A 117 -2.04 -2.68 -17.56
CA ASP A 117 -1.01 -1.82 -16.99
C ASP A 117 -1.50 -0.37 -17.08
N ALA A 118 -1.68 0.27 -15.92
CA ALA A 118 -2.04 1.69 -15.84
C ALA A 118 -0.83 2.61 -15.98
N GLY A 119 0.39 2.05 -16.08
CA GLY A 119 1.65 2.77 -16.16
C GLY A 119 1.95 3.51 -14.86
N ALA A 120 2.59 4.67 -15.01
CA ALA A 120 2.98 5.49 -13.88
C ALA A 120 1.76 6.14 -13.22
N THR A 121 1.62 5.94 -11.91
CA THR A 121 0.52 6.50 -11.11
C THR A 121 1.04 7.16 -9.84
N GLN A 122 0.27 8.12 -9.31
CA GLN A 122 0.60 8.81 -8.07
C GLN A 122 -0.55 8.74 -7.07
N HIS A 123 -0.24 8.45 -5.81
CA HIS A 123 -1.21 8.35 -4.73
C HIS A 123 -0.74 9.09 -3.49
N GLU A 124 -1.51 10.09 -3.04
CA GLU A 124 -1.39 10.64 -1.69
C GLU A 124 -2.30 9.84 -0.75
N LEU A 125 -1.69 9.27 0.29
CA LEU A 125 -2.34 8.43 1.27
C LEU A 125 -2.23 9.07 2.65
N SER A 126 -3.36 9.14 3.35
CA SER A 126 -3.33 9.40 4.79
C SER A 126 -2.97 8.11 5.53
N VAL A 127 -2.14 8.23 6.55
CA VAL A 127 -1.66 7.08 7.34
C VAL A 127 -2.11 7.21 8.79
N THR A 128 -2.71 6.15 9.32
CA THR A 128 -2.94 5.97 10.75
C THR A 128 -2.21 4.71 11.19
N ARG A 129 -1.36 4.80 12.22
CA ARG A 129 -0.62 3.67 12.75
C ARG A 129 -0.81 3.53 14.26
N GLU A 130 -1.06 2.30 14.68
CA GLU A 130 -1.19 1.90 16.09
C GLU A 130 -0.35 0.63 16.32
N GLY A 131 0.88 0.79 16.79
CA GLY A 131 1.83 -0.31 16.98
C GLY A 131 2.11 -1.05 15.66
N ASP A 132 1.66 -2.31 15.61
CA ASP A 132 1.79 -3.22 14.47
C ASP A 132 0.57 -3.20 13.53
N SER A 133 -0.37 -2.29 13.73
CA SER A 133 -1.50 -2.05 12.84
C SER A 133 -1.29 -0.75 12.06
N MET A 134 -1.58 -0.78 10.76
CA MET A 134 -1.55 0.40 9.90
C MET A 134 -2.80 0.46 9.02
N GLN A 135 -3.32 1.66 8.86
CA GLN A 135 -4.39 1.97 7.93
C GLN A 135 -3.90 3.01 6.93
N LEU A 136 -4.09 2.72 5.63
CA LEU A 136 -3.85 3.66 4.54
C LEU A 136 -5.20 4.10 3.96
N VAL A 137 -5.39 5.39 3.79
CA VAL A 137 -6.61 5.95 3.20
C VAL A 137 -6.26 6.76 1.96
N PHE A 138 -6.76 6.31 0.81
CA PHE A 138 -6.62 7.00 -0.46
C PHE A 138 -7.52 8.25 -0.49
N GLY A 139 -7.12 9.27 -1.24
CA GLY A 139 -7.98 10.44 -1.48
C GLY A 139 -9.35 10.11 -2.09
N SER A 140 -9.50 8.93 -2.71
CA SER A 140 -10.78 8.39 -3.19
C SER A 140 -11.73 7.94 -2.08
N GLY A 141 -11.23 7.74 -0.86
CA GLY A 141 -11.95 7.12 0.26
C GLY A 141 -11.74 5.60 0.38
N THR A 142 -10.92 5.00 -0.49
CA THR A 142 -10.54 3.57 -0.35
C THR A 142 -9.63 3.41 0.87
N VAL A 143 -9.89 2.39 1.68
CA VAL A 143 -9.16 2.12 2.93
C VAL A 143 -8.47 0.76 2.84
N GLN A 144 -7.18 0.71 3.14
CA GLN A 144 -6.39 -0.52 3.28
C GLN A 144 -6.02 -0.73 4.74
N GLY A 145 -6.33 -1.91 5.27
CA GLY A 145 -5.87 -2.36 6.58
C GLY A 145 -4.63 -3.25 6.43
N LEU A 146 -3.63 -3.01 7.27
CA LEU A 146 -2.35 -3.67 7.23
C LEU A 146 -1.93 -4.09 8.65
N ALA A 147 -1.29 -5.26 8.76
CA ALA A 147 -0.64 -5.71 9.99
C ALA A 147 0.83 -6.00 9.72
N LYS A 148 1.69 -5.61 10.66
CA LYS A 148 3.14 -5.76 10.52
C LYS A 148 3.55 -7.23 10.52
N LEU A 149 4.42 -7.59 9.58
CA LEU A 149 5.10 -8.88 9.51
C LEU A 149 6.55 -8.77 9.96
N GLY A 150 7.19 -7.63 9.71
CA GLY A 150 8.58 -7.38 10.05
C GLY A 150 8.95 -5.92 9.89
N ASP A 151 10.15 -5.57 10.38
CA ASP A 151 10.63 -4.19 10.42
C ASP A 151 11.23 -3.73 9.09
N ALA A 152 11.59 -4.66 8.20
CA ALA A 152 12.29 -4.42 6.94
C ALA A 152 13.65 -3.71 7.10
N ASN A 153 14.28 -3.78 8.29
CA ASN A 153 15.56 -3.11 8.58
C ASN A 153 16.72 -3.59 7.68
N ASP A 154 16.67 -4.87 7.27
CA ASP A 154 17.68 -5.49 6.41
C ASP A 154 17.08 -5.84 5.03
N ALA A 155 16.12 -5.03 4.55
CA ALA A 155 15.51 -5.26 3.25
C ALA A 155 16.54 -5.09 2.12
N GLU A 156 16.62 -6.08 1.24
CA GLU A 156 17.41 -5.99 0.01
C GLU A 156 16.45 -5.70 -1.15
N VAL A 157 16.43 -4.46 -1.64
CA VAL A 157 15.57 -4.04 -2.77
C VAL A 157 16.40 -3.90 -4.05
N PHE A 158 16.02 -4.66 -5.08
CA PHE A 158 16.65 -4.67 -6.39
C PHE A 158 15.69 -4.10 -7.42
N ARG A 159 16.06 -2.98 -8.04
CA ARG A 159 15.32 -2.45 -9.19
C ARG A 159 15.60 -3.31 -10.41
N LEU A 160 14.54 -3.85 -11.00
CA LEU A 160 14.59 -4.59 -12.25
C LEU A 160 14.38 -3.64 -13.43
N GLU A 161 14.70 -4.09 -14.64
CA GLU A 161 14.46 -3.32 -15.86
C GLU A 161 12.96 -2.94 -16.02
N ASN A 162 12.04 -3.79 -15.57
CA ASN A 162 10.59 -3.57 -15.66
C ASN A 162 9.87 -3.76 -14.32
N GLY A 163 10.52 -3.46 -13.19
CA GLY A 163 9.90 -3.65 -11.89
C GLY A 163 10.88 -3.66 -10.72
N MET A 164 10.55 -4.42 -9.67
CA MET A 164 11.36 -4.56 -8.47
C MET A 164 11.25 -5.98 -7.88
N LEU A 165 12.35 -6.43 -7.31
CA LEU A 165 12.44 -7.61 -6.45
C LEU A 165 12.92 -7.17 -5.08
N ALA A 166 12.31 -7.65 -4.02
CA ALA A 166 12.77 -7.40 -2.67
C ALA A 166 12.81 -8.67 -1.83
N PHE A 167 13.78 -8.74 -0.92
CA PHE A 167 13.86 -9.74 0.15
C PHE A 167 13.88 -9.02 1.51
N ALA A 168 12.92 -9.30 2.37
CA ALA A 168 12.79 -8.66 3.69
C ALA A 168 12.13 -9.61 4.69
N ASP A 169 12.67 -9.70 5.92
CA ASP A 169 12.08 -10.46 7.03
C ASP A 169 11.69 -11.92 6.70
N GLY A 170 12.47 -12.58 5.85
CA GLY A 170 12.20 -13.96 5.38
C GLY A 170 11.16 -14.09 4.27
N TYR A 171 10.66 -12.96 3.73
CA TYR A 171 9.76 -12.91 2.58
C TYR A 171 10.46 -12.36 1.34
N PHE A 172 10.01 -12.80 0.18
CA PHE A 172 10.29 -12.15 -1.10
C PHE A 172 9.03 -11.44 -1.59
N VAL A 173 9.21 -10.33 -2.31
CA VAL A 173 8.16 -9.65 -3.07
C VAL A 173 8.71 -9.35 -4.45
N LEU A 174 7.99 -9.78 -5.49
CA LEU A 174 8.35 -9.58 -6.89
C LEU A 174 7.21 -8.87 -7.60
N VAL A 175 7.55 -7.81 -8.32
CA VAL A 175 6.69 -7.14 -9.30
C VAL A 175 7.54 -6.89 -10.53
N ASP A 176 7.24 -7.50 -11.66
CA ASP A 176 7.98 -7.30 -12.91
C ASP A 176 7.04 -7.37 -14.12
N GLY A 177 7.22 -6.47 -15.08
CA GLY A 177 6.56 -6.46 -16.37
C GLY A 177 5.72 -5.21 -16.65
N GLY A 178 4.84 -5.34 -17.64
CA GLY A 178 4.00 -4.25 -18.16
C GLY A 178 2.83 -4.79 -18.98
N ALA A 179 2.28 -3.99 -19.89
CA ALA A 179 1.08 -4.34 -20.66
C ALA A 179 1.19 -5.64 -21.50
N GLU A 180 2.39 -6.03 -21.95
CA GLU A 180 2.58 -7.20 -22.82
C GLU A 180 2.66 -8.51 -22.04
N ALA A 181 3.42 -8.50 -20.95
CA ALA A 181 3.61 -9.63 -20.05
C ALA A 181 4.03 -9.13 -18.67
N ALA A 182 3.59 -9.83 -17.63
CA ALA A 182 3.96 -9.54 -16.26
C ALA A 182 4.01 -10.79 -15.38
N VAL A 183 4.84 -10.72 -14.35
CA VAL A 183 5.00 -11.71 -13.29
C VAL A 183 5.13 -11.00 -11.94
N THR A 184 4.29 -11.39 -10.99
CA THR A 184 4.27 -10.80 -9.66
C THR A 184 4.02 -11.90 -8.63
N GLY A 185 4.50 -11.71 -7.42
CA GLY A 185 4.20 -12.65 -6.35
C GLY A 185 4.93 -12.34 -5.07
N TYR A 186 4.53 -13.03 -4.03
CA TYR A 186 5.21 -12.99 -2.75
C TYR A 186 5.07 -14.32 -2.02
N GLY A 187 5.97 -14.53 -1.09
CA GLY A 187 6.02 -15.73 -0.29
C GLY A 187 7.23 -15.72 0.62
N GLN A 188 7.50 -16.86 1.23
CA GLN A 188 8.71 -17.06 2.01
C GLN A 188 9.86 -17.47 1.09
N TYR A 189 11.09 -17.24 1.52
CA TYR A 189 12.25 -17.73 0.79
C TYR A 189 13.31 -18.32 1.70
N SER A 190 14.13 -19.18 1.10
CA SER A 190 15.41 -19.62 1.67
C SER A 190 16.49 -19.53 0.59
N LYS A 191 17.74 -19.25 1.01
CA LYS A 191 18.88 -19.10 0.12
C LYS A 191 20.04 -20.02 0.52
N ASP A 192 20.69 -20.62 -0.48
CA ASP A 192 21.95 -21.37 -0.37
C ASP A 192 22.87 -20.94 -1.53
N GLY A 193 23.83 -20.07 -1.23
CA GLY A 193 24.58 -19.35 -2.26
C GLY A 193 23.65 -18.53 -3.15
N ASP A 194 23.79 -18.69 -4.46
CA ASP A 194 22.95 -18.02 -5.46
C ASP A 194 21.63 -18.75 -5.72
N MET A 195 21.38 -19.90 -5.06
CA MET A 195 20.16 -20.68 -5.24
C MET A 195 19.10 -20.27 -4.22
N TYR A 196 17.90 -19.98 -4.71
CA TYR A 196 16.75 -19.58 -3.92
C TYR A 196 15.63 -20.61 -4.08
N ARG A 197 15.01 -20.96 -2.96
CA ARG A 197 13.70 -21.61 -2.94
C ARG A 197 12.67 -20.57 -2.51
N LEU A 198 11.69 -20.33 -3.37
CA LEU A 198 10.59 -19.39 -3.17
C LEU A 198 9.32 -20.19 -2.87
N ASP A 199 8.90 -20.20 -1.60
CA ASP A 199 7.65 -20.84 -1.16
C ASP A 199 6.52 -19.81 -1.29
N ILE A 200 5.81 -19.90 -2.42
CA ILE A 200 4.83 -18.92 -2.89
C ILE A 200 3.54 -18.98 -2.05
N ILE A 201 3.11 -17.82 -1.56
CA ILE A 201 1.79 -17.62 -0.95
C ILE A 201 0.80 -17.18 -2.04
N ARG A 202 1.17 -16.16 -2.83
CA ARG A 202 0.43 -15.71 -4.00
C ARG A 202 1.39 -15.41 -5.15
N TRP A 203 0.98 -15.79 -6.34
CA TRP A 203 1.67 -15.53 -7.59
C TRP A 203 0.65 -15.19 -8.66
N SER A 204 0.96 -14.21 -9.49
CA SER A 204 0.13 -13.77 -10.60
C SER A 204 1.04 -13.57 -11.80
N GLU A 205 0.69 -14.18 -12.91
CA GLU A 205 1.41 -14.00 -14.17
C GLU A 205 0.45 -13.98 -15.34
N GLY A 206 0.85 -13.30 -16.40
CA GLY A 206 -0.02 -13.19 -17.56
C GLY A 206 0.56 -12.37 -18.69
N THR A 207 -0.25 -12.31 -19.74
CA THR A 207 -0.14 -11.48 -20.93
C THR A 207 -1.49 -10.78 -21.15
N ALA A 208 -1.59 -9.92 -22.17
CA ALA A 208 -2.84 -9.27 -22.51
C ALA A 208 -4.03 -10.23 -22.74
N THR A 209 -3.79 -11.48 -23.17
CA THR A 209 -4.86 -12.43 -23.53
C THR A 209 -5.18 -13.44 -22.44
N VAL A 210 -4.20 -13.80 -21.62
CA VAL A 210 -4.33 -14.81 -20.56
C VAL A 210 -3.59 -14.38 -19.31
N SER A 211 -4.24 -14.51 -18.16
CA SER A 211 -3.59 -14.39 -16.86
C SER A 211 -4.04 -15.52 -15.95
N GLN A 212 -3.19 -15.88 -15.00
CA GLN A 212 -3.48 -16.87 -13.99
C GLN A 212 -2.92 -16.43 -12.64
N ASN A 213 -3.60 -16.86 -11.58
CA ASN A 213 -3.07 -16.77 -10.23
C ASN A 213 -2.81 -18.16 -9.67
N LEU A 214 -1.71 -18.29 -8.95
CA LEU A 214 -1.29 -19.51 -8.30
C LEU A 214 -1.04 -19.21 -6.82
N GLY A 215 -1.12 -20.25 -5.99
CA GLY A 215 -0.77 -20.19 -4.58
C GLY A 215 -0.20 -21.53 -4.13
N GLU A 216 0.49 -21.51 -2.99
CA GLU A 216 0.96 -22.71 -2.30
C GLU A 216 1.85 -23.62 -3.16
N LEU A 217 2.83 -23.03 -3.86
CA LEU A 217 3.79 -23.77 -4.67
C LEU A 217 5.23 -23.33 -4.38
N ALA A 218 6.20 -24.18 -4.71
CA ALA A 218 7.60 -23.85 -4.56
C ALA A 218 8.25 -23.62 -5.92
N VAL A 219 8.88 -22.47 -6.11
CA VAL A 219 9.69 -22.14 -7.29
C VAL A 219 11.16 -22.15 -6.89
N LEU A 220 11.97 -22.85 -7.67
CA LEU A 220 13.41 -22.70 -7.59
C LEU A 220 13.84 -21.52 -8.48
N ALA A 221 14.77 -20.73 -7.99
CA ALA A 221 15.36 -19.63 -8.72
C ALA A 221 16.86 -19.57 -8.47
N ARG A 222 17.59 -18.93 -9.38
CA ARG A 222 18.98 -18.54 -9.19
C ARG A 222 19.06 -17.01 -9.25
N PHE A 223 19.74 -16.39 -8.29
CA PHE A 223 19.94 -14.95 -8.28
C PHE A 223 21.38 -14.61 -7.92
N ASP A 224 22.10 -13.96 -8.83
CA ASP A 224 23.50 -13.54 -8.67
C ASP A 224 23.65 -12.05 -8.29
N GLY A 225 22.55 -11.41 -7.87
CA GLY A 225 22.47 -9.97 -7.62
C GLY A 225 22.32 -9.12 -8.89
N LYS A 226 22.31 -9.71 -10.08
CA LYS A 226 22.15 -9.02 -11.38
C LYS A 226 21.03 -9.58 -12.22
N VAL A 227 20.78 -10.89 -12.16
CA VAL A 227 19.73 -11.57 -12.92
C VAL A 227 19.07 -12.61 -12.05
N LEU A 228 17.75 -12.49 -11.87
CA LEU A 228 16.92 -13.54 -11.31
C LEU A 228 16.49 -14.49 -12.43
N GLU A 229 16.90 -15.74 -12.36
CA GLU A 229 16.50 -16.80 -13.29
C GLU A 229 15.52 -17.75 -12.59
N LEU A 230 14.30 -17.84 -13.10
CA LEU A 230 13.27 -18.75 -12.61
C LEU A 230 13.44 -20.15 -13.22
N ALA A 231 12.91 -21.17 -12.56
CA ALA A 231 13.01 -22.57 -13.01
C ALA A 231 12.46 -22.83 -14.43
N ASP A 232 11.58 -21.98 -14.93
CA ASP A 232 11.03 -22.06 -16.29
C ASP A 232 11.88 -21.35 -17.36
N GLY A 233 13.04 -20.82 -16.97
CA GLY A 233 14.00 -20.14 -17.86
C GLY A 233 13.74 -18.65 -18.05
N ARG A 234 12.69 -18.06 -17.44
CA ARG A 234 12.52 -16.60 -17.41
C ARG A 234 13.67 -15.93 -16.68
N ARG A 235 14.11 -14.78 -17.20
CA ARG A 235 15.24 -14.00 -16.66
C ARG A 235 14.79 -12.57 -16.41
N LEU A 236 14.93 -12.10 -15.18
CA LEU A 236 14.60 -10.73 -14.78
C LEU A 236 15.91 -10.02 -14.42
N THR A 237 16.24 -8.96 -15.16
CA THR A 237 17.53 -8.27 -15.05
C THR A 237 17.41 -7.09 -14.11
N VAL A 238 18.40 -6.91 -13.22
CA VAL A 238 18.57 -5.72 -12.38
C VAL A 238 19.02 -4.54 -13.25
N ALA A 239 18.32 -3.42 -13.13
CA ALA A 239 18.63 -2.19 -13.83
C ALA A 239 20.03 -1.67 -13.43
N ARG A 240 20.74 -1.07 -14.39
CA ARG A 240 22.09 -0.52 -14.19
C ARG A 240 22.08 0.88 -13.60
#